data_AF-A0A965W281-F1
#
_entry.id   AF-A0A965W281-F1
#
_cell.length_a   1.000
_cell.length_b   1.000
_cell.length_c   1.000
_cell.angle_alpha   90.00
_cell.angle_beta   90.00
_cell.angle_gamma   90.00
#
_symmetry.space_group_name_H-M   'P 1'
#
loop_
_entity.id
_entity.type
_entity.pdbx_description
1 polymer ?
#
loop_
_entity_poly.entity_id
_entity_poly.type
_entity_poly.pdbx_seq_one_letter_code
_entity_poly.pdbx_strand_id
1 'polypeptide(L)'
;MGRGKRGKAAAWVAPGIEPFTQGELDGLCGIYAVINAYRLLFGHQFELDRAQKLFKRMAKAAPMAVFDGIGYRELLDLIALANRALPKRLHLEVRVGVFKNPAQGPAWRTDTYVKKLREEVNEGGQLAILGLEKAHDHWTLLHKVNTATVKLTDSDSISHLRLENIGITAKTRKNFRVVASQTILLRPWSRSPNDKRRVRRVTSRR
;
A
#
# COMPACT_ATOMS: atom_id res chain seq x y z
N MET A 1 36.83 -48.54 -25.38
CA MET A 1 36.73 -47.08 -25.64
C MET A 1 35.25 -46.71 -25.71
N GLY A 2 34.64 -45.79 -24.97
CA GLY A 2 34.97 -45.04 -23.77
C GLY A 2 33.62 -44.68 -23.12
N ARG A 3 33.43 -44.99 -21.83
CA ARG A 3 32.25 -44.56 -21.07
C ARG A 3 32.45 -43.08 -20.73
N GLY A 4 31.78 -42.20 -21.45
CA GLY A 4 31.69 -40.78 -21.12
C GLY A 4 31.05 -40.61 -19.75
N LYS A 5 31.86 -40.25 -18.74
CA LYS A 5 31.36 -39.77 -17.45
C LYS A 5 30.65 -38.44 -17.71
N ARG A 6 29.31 -38.46 -17.73
CA ARG A 6 28.51 -37.23 -17.63
C ARG A 6 28.84 -36.60 -16.27
N GLY A 7 29.64 -35.54 -16.28
CA GLY A 7 29.84 -34.71 -15.10
C GLY A 7 28.48 -34.21 -14.64
N LYS A 8 28.10 -34.54 -13.39
CA LYS A 8 26.99 -33.85 -12.73
C LYS A 8 27.42 -32.39 -12.62
N ALA A 9 26.76 -31.49 -13.34
CA ALA A 9 26.89 -30.07 -13.08
C ALA A 9 26.53 -29.86 -11.60
N ALA A 10 27.52 -29.52 -10.78
CA ALA A 10 27.27 -29.09 -9.42
C ALA A 10 26.46 -27.81 -9.51
N ALA A 11 25.26 -27.80 -8.93
CA ALA A 11 24.49 -26.57 -8.82
C ALA A 11 25.27 -25.61 -7.91
N TRP A 12 25.71 -24.48 -8.45
CA TRP A 12 26.47 -23.42 -7.76
C TRP A 12 25.57 -22.57 -6.84
N VAL A 13 24.54 -23.17 -6.23
CA VAL A 13 23.64 -22.49 -5.29
C VAL A 13 24.16 -22.76 -3.89
N ALA A 14 24.48 -21.69 -3.16
CA ALA A 14 24.85 -21.80 -1.75
C ALA A 14 23.65 -22.34 -0.96
N PRO A 15 23.73 -23.56 -0.38
CA PRO A 15 22.60 -24.15 0.32
C PRO A 15 22.25 -23.32 1.56
N GLY A 16 20.96 -23.03 1.74
CA GLY A 16 20.45 -22.26 2.88
C GLY A 16 20.53 -20.73 2.74
N ILE A 17 20.94 -20.21 1.58
CA ILE A 17 20.83 -18.79 1.26
C ILE A 17 19.56 -18.56 0.44
N GLU A 18 18.57 -17.91 1.04
CA GLU A 18 17.39 -17.44 0.32
C GLU A 18 17.77 -16.25 -0.57
N PRO A 19 17.31 -16.21 -1.83
CA PRO A 19 17.53 -15.05 -2.69
C PRO A 19 16.71 -13.85 -2.19
N PHE A 20 17.21 -12.64 -2.44
CA PHE A 20 16.48 -11.42 -2.11
C PHE A 20 15.14 -11.34 -2.88
N THR A 21 14.09 -10.89 -2.21
CA THR A 21 12.78 -10.59 -2.81
C THR A 21 12.68 -9.13 -3.25
N GLN A 22 11.71 -8.86 -4.13
CA GLN A 22 11.41 -7.50 -4.56
C GLN A 22 10.96 -6.65 -3.36
N GLY A 23 11.54 -5.46 -3.19
CA GLY A 23 11.31 -4.60 -2.03
C GLY A 23 12.32 -4.76 -0.88
N GLU A 24 13.13 -5.83 -0.84
CA GLU A 24 14.21 -5.95 0.16
C GLU A 24 15.43 -5.07 -0.18
N LEU A 25 15.63 -4.80 -1.47
CA LEU A 25 16.75 -4.01 -1.98
C LEU A 25 16.32 -2.67 -2.59
N ASP A 26 15.01 -2.40 -2.67
CA ASP A 26 14.44 -1.22 -3.31
C ASP A 26 13.29 -0.61 -2.49
N GLY A 27 13.09 0.69 -2.63
CA GLY A 27 12.03 1.44 -1.93
C GLY A 27 10.69 1.53 -2.66
N LEU A 28 10.42 0.68 -3.67
CA LEU A 28 9.26 0.86 -4.56
C LEU A 28 7.92 0.47 -3.93
N CYS A 29 7.88 0.02 -2.68
CA CYS A 29 6.68 -0.44 -1.99
C CYS A 29 5.53 0.57 -2.02
N GLY A 30 5.82 1.86 -1.85
CA GLY A 30 4.80 2.93 -1.95
C GLY A 30 4.16 3.02 -3.33
N ILE A 31 4.95 2.86 -4.41
CA ILE A 31 4.45 2.85 -5.78
C ILE A 31 3.56 1.61 -6.01
N TYR A 32 4.01 0.44 -5.55
CA TYR A 32 3.24 -0.80 -5.68
C TYR A 32 1.94 -0.77 -4.87
N ALA A 33 1.94 -0.22 -3.66
CA ALA A 33 0.74 -0.07 -2.84
C ALA A 33 -0.34 0.74 -3.58
N VAL A 34 0.03 1.83 -4.27
CA VAL A 34 -0.92 2.62 -5.08
C VAL A 34 -1.40 1.84 -6.30
N ILE A 35 -0.50 1.20 -7.05
CA ILE A 35 -0.87 0.43 -8.25
C ILE A 35 -1.79 -0.74 -7.89
N ASN A 36 -1.47 -1.49 -6.83
CA ASN A 36 -2.28 -2.59 -6.33
C ASN A 36 -3.66 -2.13 -5.86
N ALA A 37 -3.74 -0.96 -5.23
CA ALA A 37 -5.02 -0.38 -4.84
C ALA A 37 -5.89 -0.11 -6.07
N TYR A 38 -5.32 0.46 -7.13
CA TYR A 38 -6.05 0.71 -8.38
C TYR A 38 -6.45 -0.60 -9.07
N ARG A 39 -5.59 -1.62 -9.05
CA ARG A 39 -5.93 -2.95 -9.58
C ARG A 39 -7.11 -3.57 -8.84
N LEU A 40 -7.12 -3.52 -7.50
CA LEU A 40 -8.21 -4.08 -6.70
C LEU A 40 -9.51 -3.28 -6.82
N LEU A 41 -9.43 -1.95 -6.90
CA LEU A 41 -10.60 -1.09 -7.01
C LEU A 41 -11.30 -1.17 -8.38
N PHE A 42 -10.53 -1.39 -9.45
CA PHE A 42 -11.05 -1.29 -10.82
C PHE A 42 -11.02 -2.62 -11.59
N GLY A 43 -10.41 -3.67 -11.02
CA GLY A 43 -10.35 -5.00 -11.62
C GLY A 43 -9.90 -4.95 -13.08
N HIS A 44 -10.72 -5.52 -13.96
CA HIS A 44 -10.44 -5.61 -15.40
C HIS A 44 -10.33 -4.28 -16.14
N GLN A 45 -10.76 -3.16 -15.53
CA GLN A 45 -10.59 -1.84 -16.12
C GLN A 45 -9.16 -1.30 -15.94
N PHE A 46 -8.37 -1.92 -15.06
CA PHE A 46 -6.98 -1.57 -14.75
C PHE A 46 -6.05 -2.77 -14.94
N GLU A 47 -5.78 -3.11 -16.21
CA GLU A 47 -4.90 -4.22 -16.63
C GLU A 47 -3.41 -3.86 -16.65
N LEU A 48 -2.56 -4.87 -16.89
CA LEU A 48 -1.09 -4.77 -16.83
C LEU A 48 -0.51 -3.60 -17.64
N ASP A 49 -0.96 -3.36 -18.88
CA ASP A 49 -0.48 -2.23 -19.70
C ASP A 49 -0.73 -0.87 -19.01
N ARG A 50 -1.88 -0.71 -18.35
CA ARG A 50 -2.20 0.51 -17.59
C ARG A 50 -1.34 0.60 -16.33
N ALA A 51 -1.18 -0.51 -15.62
CA ALA A 51 -0.33 -0.58 -14.44
C ALA A 51 1.12 -0.20 -14.77
N GLN A 52 1.68 -0.74 -15.86
CA GLN A 52 3.03 -0.41 -16.35
C GLN A 52 3.15 1.06 -16.76
N LYS A 53 2.15 1.62 -17.46
CA LYS A 53 2.12 3.05 -17.82
C LYS A 53 2.08 3.93 -16.57
N LEU A 54 1.30 3.55 -15.56
CA LEU A 54 1.23 4.28 -14.29
C LEU A 54 2.55 4.17 -13.53
N PHE A 55 3.12 2.97 -13.41
CA PHE A 55 4.42 2.72 -12.81
C PHE A 55 5.50 3.62 -13.41
N LYS A 56 5.64 3.64 -14.74
CA LYS A 56 6.61 4.49 -15.44
C LYS A 56 6.41 5.98 -15.13
N ARG A 57 5.17 6.45 -14.99
CA ARG A 57 4.89 7.85 -14.63
C ARG A 57 5.26 8.14 -13.18
N MET A 58 4.96 7.24 -12.25
CA MET A 58 5.30 7.38 -10.84
C MET A 58 6.81 7.33 -10.62
N ALA A 59 7.51 6.36 -11.21
CA ALA A 59 8.97 6.25 -11.14
C ALA A 59 9.67 7.49 -11.71
N LYS A 60 9.13 8.11 -12.77
CA LYS A 60 9.65 9.39 -13.28
C LYS A 60 9.36 10.58 -12.35
N ALA A 61 8.23 10.57 -11.66
CA ALA A 61 7.84 11.63 -10.73
C ALA A 61 8.58 11.54 -9.39
N ALA A 62 8.99 10.34 -8.99
CA ALA A 62 9.73 10.05 -7.77
C ALA A 62 10.94 9.14 -8.08
N PRO A 63 11.97 9.65 -8.78
CA PRO A 63 13.10 8.83 -9.21
C PRO A 63 13.92 8.29 -8.04
N MET A 64 13.97 9.01 -6.92
CA MET A 64 14.68 8.59 -5.71
C MET A 64 13.94 7.50 -4.93
N ALA A 65 12.70 7.19 -5.28
CA ALA A 65 11.90 6.18 -4.60
C ALA A 65 12.54 4.80 -4.58
N VAL A 66 13.35 4.48 -5.59
CA VAL A 66 14.09 3.21 -5.66
C VAL A 66 15.10 3.08 -4.52
N PHE A 67 15.67 4.19 -4.05
CA PHE A 67 16.70 4.20 -3.00
C PHE A 67 16.14 4.58 -1.63
N ASP A 68 15.31 5.62 -1.58
CA ASP A 68 14.89 6.26 -0.32
C ASP A 68 13.47 5.85 0.10
N GLY A 69 12.77 5.10 -0.74
CA GLY A 69 11.35 4.84 -0.57
C GLY A 69 10.49 6.08 -0.85
N ILE A 70 9.25 6.04 -0.38
CA ILE A 70 8.27 7.10 -0.59
C ILE A 70 7.82 7.66 0.76
N GLY A 71 7.88 8.97 0.95
CA GLY A 71 7.30 9.61 2.13
C GLY A 71 5.77 9.71 2.07
N TYR A 72 5.11 9.93 3.22
CA TYR A 72 3.64 10.05 3.27
C TYR A 72 3.07 11.13 2.33
N ARG A 73 3.72 12.30 2.23
CA ARG A 73 3.26 13.38 1.32
C ARG A 73 3.43 12.99 -0.15
N GLU A 74 4.57 12.41 -0.50
CA GLU A 74 4.83 11.92 -1.85
C GLU A 74 3.85 10.83 -2.25
N LEU A 75 3.49 9.94 -1.32
CA LEU A 75 2.46 8.92 -1.56
C LEU A 75 1.11 9.53 -1.95
N LEU A 76 0.69 10.61 -1.27
CA LEU A 76 -0.52 11.36 -1.63
C LEU A 76 -0.40 12.00 -3.03
N ASP A 77 0.77 12.53 -3.37
CA ASP A 77 1.03 13.10 -4.70
C ASP A 77 1.01 12.03 -5.80
N LEU A 78 1.51 10.82 -5.51
CA LEU A 78 1.44 9.68 -6.42
C LEU A 78 -0.01 9.20 -6.61
N ILE A 79 -0.84 9.18 -5.56
CA ILE A 79 -2.28 8.89 -5.68
C ILE A 79 -2.97 9.97 -6.52
N ALA A 80 -2.63 11.24 -6.34
CA ALA A 80 -3.17 12.33 -7.15
C ALA A 80 -2.71 12.24 -8.63
N LEU A 81 -1.48 11.82 -8.87
CA LEU A 81 -0.96 11.50 -10.21
C LEU A 81 -1.74 10.34 -10.84
N ALA A 82 -1.99 9.26 -10.08
CA ALA A 82 -2.77 8.12 -10.54
C ALA A 82 -4.20 8.51 -10.93
N ASN A 83 -4.87 9.32 -10.10
CA ASN A 83 -6.20 9.85 -10.39
C ASN A 83 -6.22 10.66 -11.70
N ARG A 84 -5.17 11.47 -11.96
CA ARG A 84 -5.04 12.22 -13.23
C ARG A 84 -4.72 11.34 -14.43
N ALA A 85 -4.10 10.18 -14.20
CA ALA A 85 -3.74 9.22 -15.25
C ALA A 85 -4.91 8.32 -15.68
N LEU A 86 -5.98 8.23 -14.88
CA LEU A 86 -7.18 7.48 -15.23
C LEU A 86 -7.91 8.13 -16.42
N PRO A 87 -8.37 7.33 -17.41
CA PRO A 87 -9.20 7.87 -18.49
C PRO A 87 -10.49 8.48 -17.94
N LYS A 88 -10.76 9.75 -18.29
CA LYS A 88 -11.98 10.46 -17.87
C LYS A 88 -13.27 9.69 -18.18
N ARG A 89 -13.29 8.95 -19.29
CA ARG A 89 -14.42 8.12 -19.74
C ARG A 89 -14.79 6.98 -18.78
N LEU A 90 -13.88 6.56 -17.90
CA LEU A 90 -14.18 5.52 -16.93
C LEU A 90 -14.93 6.11 -15.71
N HIS A 91 -14.98 7.44 -15.56
CA HIS A 91 -15.58 8.14 -14.41
C HIS A 91 -15.07 7.65 -13.05
N LEU A 92 -13.88 7.03 -13.04
CA LEU A 92 -13.22 6.46 -11.88
C LEU A 92 -12.38 7.53 -11.20
N GLU A 93 -12.58 7.67 -9.89
CA GLU A 93 -11.72 8.47 -9.03
C GLU A 93 -11.52 7.71 -7.73
N VAL A 94 -10.30 7.73 -7.19
CA VAL A 94 -10.03 7.24 -5.86
C VAL A 94 -10.13 8.42 -4.90
N ARG A 95 -11.12 8.37 -4.01
CA ARG A 95 -11.24 9.35 -2.93
C ARG A 95 -10.33 8.96 -1.78
N VAL A 96 -9.53 9.92 -1.34
CA VAL A 96 -8.61 9.77 -0.21
C VAL A 96 -9.30 10.24 1.07
N GLY A 97 -9.47 9.34 2.02
CA GLY A 97 -9.71 9.66 3.42
C GLY A 97 -8.41 9.54 4.20
N VAL A 98 -8.21 10.38 5.19
CA VAL A 98 -7.15 10.18 6.19
C VAL A 98 -7.85 9.97 7.51
N PHE A 99 -7.40 9.00 8.30
CA PHE A 99 -7.81 8.92 9.69
C PHE A 99 -7.43 10.25 10.35
N LYS A 100 -8.43 11.10 10.65
CA LYS A 100 -8.17 12.39 11.30
C LYS A 100 -7.42 12.10 12.59
N ASN A 101 -6.18 12.61 12.64
CA ASN A 101 -5.28 12.41 13.76
C ASN A 101 -6.00 12.78 15.07
N PRO A 102 -6.24 11.83 15.98
CA PRO A 102 -6.91 12.07 17.25
C PRO A 102 -5.95 12.60 18.31
N ALA A 103 -4.89 13.31 17.92
CA ALA A 103 -3.94 13.93 18.83
C ALA A 103 -4.54 15.03 19.73
N GLN A 104 -5.87 15.23 19.73
CA GLN A 104 -6.60 16.14 20.61
C GLN A 104 -7.81 15.47 21.30
N GLY A 105 -7.87 14.13 21.36
CA GLY A 105 -8.89 13.38 22.10
C GLY A 105 -8.30 12.14 22.81
N PRO A 106 -9.01 11.52 23.76
CA PRO A 106 -8.44 10.52 24.67
C PRO A 106 -7.74 9.42 23.88
N ALA A 107 -6.51 9.11 24.31
CA ALA A 107 -5.53 8.25 23.64
C ALA A 107 -6.19 7.11 22.86
N TRP A 108 -6.13 7.18 21.53
CA TRP A 108 -6.59 6.08 20.70
C TRP A 108 -5.85 4.81 21.08
N ARG A 109 -6.62 3.80 21.48
CA ARG A 109 -6.12 2.45 21.75
C ARG A 109 -6.06 1.69 20.42
N THR A 110 -5.13 0.74 20.32
CA THR A 110 -5.03 -0.15 19.16
C THR A 110 -6.38 -0.78 18.81
N ASP A 111 -7.17 -1.21 19.80
CA ASP A 111 -8.47 -1.83 19.58
C ASP A 111 -9.48 -0.88 18.92
N THR A 112 -9.50 0.40 19.33
CA THR A 112 -10.36 1.42 18.71
C THR A 112 -9.98 1.67 17.26
N TYR A 113 -8.67 1.76 16.98
CA TYR A 113 -8.16 1.90 15.63
C TYR A 113 -8.53 0.70 14.76
N VAL A 114 -8.31 -0.51 15.25
CA VAL A 114 -8.62 -1.75 14.54
C VAL A 114 -10.12 -1.89 14.30
N LYS A 115 -10.95 -1.55 15.28
CA LYS A 115 -12.41 -1.51 15.11
C LYS A 115 -12.79 -0.55 13.99
N LYS A 116 -12.26 0.68 14.00
CA LYS A 116 -12.57 1.67 12.97
C LYS A 116 -12.08 1.25 11.59
N LEU A 117 -10.89 0.65 11.51
CA LEU A 117 -10.33 0.12 10.28
C LEU A 117 -11.21 -1.01 9.72
N ARG A 118 -11.74 -1.88 10.59
CA ARG A 118 -12.69 -2.92 10.20
C ARG A 118 -13.98 -2.34 9.63
N GLU A 119 -14.57 -1.34 10.28
CA GLU A 119 -15.77 -0.64 9.80
C GLU A 119 -15.53 -0.06 8.39
N GLU A 120 -14.46 0.71 8.18
CA GLU A 120 -14.23 1.37 6.89
C GLU A 120 -13.90 0.36 5.78
N VAL A 121 -13.11 -0.68 6.07
CA VAL A 121 -12.64 -1.63 5.06
C VAL A 121 -13.67 -2.71 4.75
N ASN A 122 -14.14 -3.43 5.78
CA ASN A 122 -15.01 -4.58 5.56
C ASN A 122 -16.46 -4.15 5.28
N GLU A 123 -16.98 -3.19 6.05
CA GLU A 123 -18.38 -2.77 5.95
C GLU A 123 -18.51 -1.63 4.92
N GLY A 124 -17.56 -0.70 4.90
CA GLY A 124 -17.51 0.43 3.97
C GLY A 124 -16.98 0.08 2.57
N GLY A 125 -16.45 -1.13 2.37
CA GLY A 125 -15.90 -1.60 1.09
C GLY A 125 -14.68 -0.79 0.61
N GLN A 126 -13.93 -0.20 1.52
CA GLN A 126 -12.74 0.61 1.22
C GLN A 126 -11.47 -0.24 1.28
N LEU A 127 -10.41 0.22 0.62
CA LEU A 127 -9.04 -0.25 0.85
C LEU A 127 -8.31 0.73 1.76
N ALA A 128 -7.23 0.30 2.40
CA ALA A 128 -6.39 1.17 3.21
C ALA A 128 -4.91 0.99 2.87
N ILE A 129 -4.18 2.07 2.59
CA ILE A 129 -2.71 2.03 2.61
C ILE A 129 -2.25 2.40 4.03
N LEU A 130 -1.41 1.55 4.61
CA LEU A 130 -0.87 1.70 5.96
C LEU A 130 0.63 1.95 5.90
N GLY A 131 1.11 2.90 6.70
CA GLY A 131 2.53 3.03 7.02
C GLY A 131 2.87 2.12 8.20
N LEU A 132 3.77 1.17 7.96
CA LEU A 132 4.34 0.27 8.96
C LEU A 132 5.74 0.78 9.35
N GLU A 133 6.09 0.58 10.61
CA GLU A 133 7.45 0.79 11.10
C GLU A 133 7.85 -0.34 12.06
N LYS A 134 9.10 -0.26 12.54
CA LYS A 134 9.82 -1.19 13.43
C LYS A 134 10.39 -2.40 12.70
N ALA A 135 9.77 -3.56 12.80
CA ALA A 135 10.27 -4.77 12.14
C ALA A 135 10.28 -4.64 10.61
N HIS A 136 9.50 -3.69 10.07
CA HIS A 136 9.44 -3.39 8.65
C HIS A 136 9.01 -1.92 8.47
N ASP A 137 9.85 -1.08 7.87
CA ASP A 137 9.52 0.31 7.51
C ASP A 137 8.98 0.34 6.08
N HIS A 138 7.65 0.44 5.94
CA HIS A 138 7.01 -0.03 4.72
C HIS A 138 5.59 0.48 4.48
N TRP A 139 5.24 0.69 3.21
CA TRP A 139 3.85 0.92 2.80
C TRP A 139 3.18 -0.36 2.37
N THR A 140 2.09 -0.72 3.04
CA THR A 140 1.32 -1.91 2.70
C THR A 140 -0.13 -1.58 2.37
N LEU A 141 -0.73 -2.36 1.46
CA LEU A 141 -2.14 -2.23 1.09
C LEU A 141 -2.98 -3.26 1.83
N LEU A 142 -3.87 -2.80 2.69
CA LEU A 142 -4.85 -3.61 3.39
C LEU A 142 -6.18 -3.63 2.64
N HIS A 143 -6.75 -4.83 2.51
CA HIS A 143 -8.05 -5.03 1.84
C HIS A 143 -9.06 -5.84 2.65
N LYS A 144 -8.68 -6.38 3.83
CA LYS A 144 -9.61 -7.06 4.75
C LYS A 144 -9.09 -7.09 6.18
N VAL A 145 -10.00 -6.94 7.16
CA VAL A 145 -9.71 -7.07 8.59
C VAL A 145 -10.50 -8.24 9.18
N ASN A 146 -9.84 -9.36 9.47
CA ASN A 146 -10.46 -10.49 10.16
C ASN A 146 -10.45 -10.30 11.69
N THR A 147 -10.94 -11.30 12.43
CA THR A 147 -10.96 -11.29 13.90
C THR A 147 -9.56 -11.15 14.51
N ALA A 148 -8.55 -11.83 13.95
CA ALA A 148 -7.19 -11.88 14.49
C ALA A 148 -6.10 -11.34 13.54
N THR A 149 -6.43 -11.05 12.28
CA THR A 149 -5.43 -10.69 11.25
C THR A 149 -5.93 -9.59 10.34
N VAL A 150 -5.03 -8.79 9.79
CA VAL A 150 -5.27 -7.99 8.59
C VAL A 150 -4.70 -8.72 7.37
N LYS A 151 -5.40 -8.67 6.23
CA LYS A 151 -4.95 -9.21 4.94
C LYS A 151 -4.39 -8.08 4.08
N LEU A 152 -3.21 -8.33 3.54
CA LEU A 152 -2.39 -7.36 2.85
C LEU A 152 -2.14 -7.83 1.40
N THR A 153 -2.03 -6.86 0.51
CA THR A 153 -1.62 -7.03 -0.88
C THR A 153 -0.34 -6.25 -1.08
N ASP A 154 0.74 -6.83 -0.58
CA ASP A 154 2.05 -6.23 -0.57
C ASP A 154 2.87 -6.60 -1.82
N SER A 155 3.85 -5.78 -2.19
CA SER A 155 4.89 -6.13 -3.16
C SER A 155 5.95 -7.07 -2.58
N ASP A 156 6.03 -7.18 -1.24
CA ASP A 156 6.91 -8.10 -0.54
C ASP A 156 6.15 -9.33 0.02
N SER A 157 6.86 -10.25 0.67
CA SER A 157 6.39 -11.54 1.18
C SER A 157 5.32 -11.46 2.29
N ILE A 158 5.02 -10.27 2.83
CA ILE A 158 4.04 -10.09 3.90
C ILE A 158 2.60 -10.00 3.37
N SER A 159 1.92 -11.15 3.31
CA SER A 159 0.51 -11.23 2.90
C SER A 159 -0.51 -10.99 4.02
N HIS A 160 -0.08 -11.00 5.28
CA HIS A 160 -0.96 -10.79 6.43
C HIS A 160 -0.18 -10.41 7.69
N LEU A 161 -0.83 -9.66 8.59
CA LEU A 161 -0.29 -9.35 9.93
C LEU A 161 -1.29 -9.77 11.01
N ARG A 162 -0.79 -10.34 12.10
CA ARG A 162 -1.59 -10.63 13.29
C ARG A 162 -1.84 -9.35 14.08
N LEU A 163 -3.08 -9.11 14.46
CA LEU A 163 -3.49 -7.91 15.20
C LEU A 163 -2.76 -7.79 16.54
N GLU A 164 -2.47 -8.91 17.19
CA GLU A 164 -1.70 -8.94 18.44
C GLU A 164 -0.26 -8.41 18.29
N ASN A 165 0.28 -8.39 17.06
CA ASN A 165 1.61 -7.90 16.74
C ASN A 165 1.62 -6.45 16.25
N ILE A 166 0.47 -5.77 16.24
CA ILE A 166 0.32 -4.38 15.81
C ILE A 166 0.12 -3.49 17.04
N GLY A 167 0.82 -2.36 17.08
CA GLY A 167 0.44 -1.23 17.93
C GLY A 167 0.45 0.07 17.14
N ILE A 168 -0.23 1.10 17.64
CA ILE A 168 -0.34 2.40 16.95
C ILE A 168 0.41 3.54 17.65
N THR A 169 0.91 3.29 18.86
CA THR A 169 1.63 4.29 19.65
C THR A 169 3.12 4.20 19.40
N ALA A 170 3.84 5.32 19.50
CA ALA A 170 5.29 5.36 19.39
C ALA A 170 6.00 4.45 20.42
N LYS A 171 5.37 4.23 21.59
CA LYS A 171 5.90 3.40 22.68
C LYS A 171 5.50 1.92 22.61
N THR A 172 4.90 1.47 21.50
CA THR A 172 4.45 0.08 21.38
C THR A 172 5.61 -0.92 21.50
N ARG A 173 5.42 -1.98 22.31
CA ARG A 173 6.35 -3.13 22.39
C ARG A 173 6.07 -4.21 21.34
N LYS A 174 5.03 -4.03 20.52
CA LYS A 174 4.66 -4.97 19.46
C LYS A 174 5.66 -4.92 18.30
N ASN A 175 5.68 -5.97 17.48
CA ASN A 175 6.64 -6.12 16.38
C ASN A 175 6.46 -5.04 15.32
N PHE A 176 5.21 -4.67 15.03
CA PHE A 176 4.87 -3.64 14.04
C PHE A 176 4.22 -2.44 14.71
N ARG A 177 4.62 -1.25 14.24
CA ARG A 177 3.92 -0.01 14.53
C ARG A 177 3.17 0.45 13.28
N VAL A 178 1.85 0.61 13.38
CA VAL A 178 1.07 1.29 12.34
C VAL A 178 1.00 2.77 12.67
N VAL A 179 1.45 3.62 11.75
CA VAL A 179 1.35 5.07 11.89
C VAL A 179 -0.09 5.48 11.56
N ALA A 180 -0.98 5.45 12.55
CA ALA A 180 -2.43 5.64 12.34
C ALA A 180 -2.77 6.96 11.62
N SER A 181 -2.03 8.04 11.87
CA SER A 181 -2.21 9.34 11.19
C SER A 181 -1.84 9.33 9.71
N GLN A 182 -1.13 8.30 9.25
CA GLN A 182 -0.76 8.07 7.86
C GLN A 182 -1.61 6.97 7.21
N THR A 183 -2.68 6.51 7.86
CA THR A 183 -3.64 5.58 7.24
C THR A 183 -4.43 6.31 6.17
N ILE A 184 -4.26 5.88 4.92
CA ILE A 184 -4.93 6.43 3.75
C ILE A 184 -6.04 5.47 3.34
N LEU A 185 -7.29 5.92 3.45
CA LEU A 185 -8.46 5.19 2.96
C LEU A 185 -8.71 5.51 1.49
N LEU A 186 -8.96 4.46 0.71
CA LEU A 186 -9.18 4.51 -0.73
C LEU A 186 -10.51 3.85 -1.07
N ARG A 187 -11.36 4.55 -1.81
CA ARG A 187 -12.61 4.01 -2.32
C ARG A 187 -12.86 4.41 -3.76
N PRO A 188 -13.52 3.55 -4.55
CA PRO A 188 -13.88 3.93 -5.90
C PRO A 188 -14.99 4.97 -5.81
N TRP A 189 -14.91 5.98 -6.65
CA TRP A 189 -15.95 6.97 -6.84
C TRP A 189 -16.34 6.97 -8.30
N SER A 190 -17.60 6.65 -8.59
CA SER A 190 -18.20 6.87 -9.90
C SER A 190 -18.79 8.26 -9.92
N ARG A 191 -18.28 9.14 -10.77
CA ARG A 191 -18.94 10.43 -11.03
C ARG A 191 -20.23 10.16 -11.80
N SER A 192 -21.37 10.23 -11.12
CA SER A 192 -22.64 10.43 -11.81
C SER A 192 -22.55 11.72 -12.64
N PRO A 193 -23.00 11.75 -13.91
CA PRO A 193 -23.04 12.96 -14.73
C PRO A 193 -23.71 14.17 -14.04
N ASN A 194 -24.56 13.92 -13.04
CA ASN A 194 -25.30 14.94 -12.30
C ASN A 194 -24.68 15.37 -10.96
N ASP A 195 -23.55 14.83 -10.52
CA ASP A 195 -22.99 15.20 -9.21
C ASP A 195 -22.11 16.46 -9.27
N LYS A 196 -22.71 17.62 -8.97
CA LYS A 196 -22.08 18.95 -8.94
C LYS A 196 -21.28 19.25 -7.65
N ARG A 197 -21.04 18.29 -6.76
CA ARG A 197 -20.29 18.57 -5.51
C ARG A 197 -18.79 18.74 -5.77
N ARG A 198 -18.37 20.01 -5.85
CA ARG A 198 -16.99 20.48 -5.98
C ARG A 198 -16.12 19.93 -4.83
N VAL A 199 -15.07 19.19 -5.18
CA VAL A 199 -14.04 18.72 -4.24
C VAL A 199 -13.36 19.93 -3.60
N ARG A 200 -13.38 20.01 -2.26
CA ARG A 200 -12.53 20.95 -1.51
C ARG A 200 -11.08 20.51 -1.74
N ARG A 201 -10.31 21.31 -2.48
CA ARG A 201 -8.85 21.18 -2.54
C ARG A 201 -8.33 21.18 -1.10
N VAL A 202 -7.59 20.15 -0.72
CA VAL A 202 -6.75 20.20 0.47
C VAL A 202 -5.62 21.18 0.15
N THR A 203 -5.85 22.47 0.41
CA THR A 203 -4.79 23.47 0.41
C THR A 203 -4.06 23.35 1.74
N SER A 204 -2.84 22.81 1.72
CA SER A 204 -1.89 22.99 2.81
C SER A 204 -1.60 24.49 2.93
N ARG A 205 -1.98 25.10 4.05
CA ARG A 205 -1.47 26.43 4.41
C ARG A 205 0.03 26.29 4.71
N ARG A 206 0.78 27.24 4.17
CA ARG A 206 2.22 27.47 4.40
C ARG A 206 2.49 27.71 5.88
#